data_AF-A0A2Z6N336-F1
#
_entry.id   AF-A0A2Z6N336-F1
#
_cell.length_a   1.000
_cell.length_b   1.000
_cell.length_c   1.000
_cell.angle_alpha   90.00
_cell.angle_beta   90.00
_cell.angle_gamma   90.00
#
_symmetry.space_group_name_H-M   'P 1'
#
loop_
_entity.id
_entity.type
_entity.pdbx_description
1 polymer ?
#
loop_
_entity_poly.entity_id
_entity_poly.type
_entity_poly.pdbx_seq_one_letter_code
_entity_poly.pdbx_strand_id
1 'polypeptide(L)' 'METMSRKPSQNLKARAPGEIGVQFDDIGALEDVKKALQELVILPMRRPELFSHGNLLRVLV' A
#
# COMPACT_ATOMS: atom_id res chain seq x y z
N MET A 1 -40.79 9.21 -17.69
CA MET A 1 -40.44 9.91 -16.44
C MET A 1 -39.58 8.93 -15.66
N GLU A 2 -38.27 8.98 -15.85
CA GLU A 2 -37.31 9.62 -14.91
C GLU A 2 -37.05 8.70 -13.71
N THR A 3 -35.85 8.24 -13.37
CA THR A 3 -34.48 8.53 -13.81
C THR A 3 -33.62 7.31 -13.54
N MET A 4 -32.78 6.95 -14.51
CA MET A 4 -31.63 6.08 -14.28
C MET A 4 -30.76 6.69 -13.18
N SER A 5 -30.71 6.05 -12.01
CA SER A 5 -29.74 6.36 -10.96
C SER A 5 -28.37 5.89 -11.43
N ARG A 6 -27.71 6.72 -12.25
CA ARG A 6 -26.29 6.56 -12.60
C ARG A 6 -25.48 6.65 -11.31
N LYS A 7 -25.05 5.51 -10.76
CA LYS A 7 -23.97 5.51 -9.76
C LYS A 7 -22.74 6.13 -10.43
N PRO A 8 -22.08 7.13 -9.82
CA PRO A 8 -21.03 7.88 -10.47
C PRO A 8 -19.79 6.99 -10.63
N SER A 9 -19.40 6.81 -11.89
CA SER A 9 -18.03 6.68 -12.37
C SER A 9 -16.99 6.20 -11.35
N GLN A 10 -16.92 4.89 -11.12
CA GLN A 10 -15.65 4.29 -10.73
C GLN A 10 -14.72 4.45 -11.93
N ASN A 11 -13.74 5.34 -11.79
CA ASN A 11 -12.77 5.76 -12.79
C ASN A 11 -11.97 4.54 -13.28
N LEU A 12 -12.45 3.87 -14.33
CA LEU A 12 -11.72 2.80 -15.01
C LEU A 12 -10.66 3.45 -15.91
N LYS A 13 -9.63 4.05 -15.30
CA LYS A 13 -8.35 4.22 -15.99
C LYS A 13 -7.83 2.81 -16.25
N ALA A 14 -7.93 2.37 -17.50
CA ALA A 14 -7.23 1.18 -17.97
C ALA A 14 -5.74 1.38 -17.67
N ARG A 15 -5.29 0.81 -16.55
CA ARG A 15 -3.90 0.86 -16.08
C ARG A 15 -3.00 0.20 -17.13
N ALA A 16 -1.83 0.78 -17.37
CA ALA A 16 -0.91 0.27 -18.37
C ALA A 16 -0.45 -1.17 -18.00
N PRO A 17 -0.19 -2.07 -18.97
CA PRO A 17 0.32 -3.40 -18.66
C PRO A 17 1.68 -3.26 -17.95
N GLY A 18 1.68 -3.58 -16.64
CA GLY A 18 2.83 -3.39 -15.75
C GLY A 18 2.52 -2.60 -14.47
N GLU A 19 1.39 -1.87 -14.41
CA GLU A 19 0.96 -1.18 -13.20
C GLU A 19 0.15 -2.11 -12.30
N ILE A 20 0.67 -2.40 -11.10
CA ILE A 20 -0.03 -3.20 -10.08
C ILE A 20 -1.27 -2.44 -9.63
N GLY A 21 -2.43 -2.95 -10.04
CA GLY A 21 -3.80 -2.43 -9.88
C GLY A 21 -4.21 -2.07 -8.47
N VAL A 22 -3.55 -2.71 -7.51
CA VAL A 22 -4.03 -2.90 -6.16
C VAL A 22 -3.10 -2.21 -5.17
N GLN A 23 -3.69 -1.47 -4.24
CA GLN A 23 -3.01 -0.88 -3.10
C GLN A 23 -3.36 -1.63 -1.81
N PHE A 24 -2.57 -1.42 -0.76
CA PHE A 24 -2.85 -2.04 0.54
C PHE A 24 -4.18 -1.60 1.14
N ASP A 25 -4.69 -0.41 0.78
CA ASP A 25 -6.03 0.08 1.12
C ASP A 25 -7.16 -0.71 0.43
N ASP A 26 -6.89 -1.37 -0.70
CA ASP A 26 -7.88 -2.19 -1.40
C ASP A 26 -8.06 -3.58 -0.73
N ILE A 27 -7.14 -3.97 0.16
CA ILE A 27 -7.21 -5.21 0.93
C ILE A 27 -7.97 -4.93 2.22
N GLY A 28 -9.13 -5.54 2.42
CA GLY A 28 -9.87 -5.41 3.69
C GLY A 28 -9.16 -6.10 4.85
N ALA A 29 -9.32 -5.56 6.07
CA ALA A 29 -8.75 -6.08 7.32
C ALA A 29 -7.20 -6.14 7.33
N LEU A 30 -6.61 -6.86 8.29
CA LEU A 30 -5.17 -7.06 8.45
C LEU A 30 -4.37 -5.79 8.75
N GLU A 31 -4.97 -4.80 9.42
CA GLU A 31 -4.30 -3.53 9.72
C GLU A 31 -3.01 -3.70 10.51
N ASP A 32 -2.99 -4.63 11.47
CA ASP A 32 -1.80 -4.94 12.24
C ASP A 32 -0.67 -5.51 11.36
N VAL A 33 -1.03 -6.36 10.39
CA VAL A 33 -0.07 -6.98 9.47
C VAL A 33 0.44 -5.97 8.44
N LYS A 34 -0.45 -5.13 7.89
CA LYS A 34 -0.07 -4.05 6.96
C LYS A 34 0.89 -3.08 7.64
N LYS A 35 0.60 -2.70 8.89
CA LYS A 35 1.46 -1.82 9.70
C LYS A 35 2.82 -2.46 9.94
N ALA A 36 2.86 -3.73 10.37
CA ALA A 36 4.12 -4.44 10.58
C ALA A 36 4.95 -4.54 9.30
N LEU A 37 4.33 -4.83 8.15
CA LEU A 37 5.02 -4.89 6.86
C LEU A 37 5.56 -3.50 6.46
N GLN A 38 4.80 -2.44 6.72
CA GLN A 38 5.22 -1.08 6.42
C GLN A 38 6.45 -0.68 7.23
N GLU A 39 6.49 -0.99 8.52
CA GLU A 39 7.56 -0.61 9.43
C GLU A 39 8.82 -1.49 9.29
N LEU A 40 8.65 -2.79 9.06
CA LEU A 40 9.75 -3.76 9.07
C LEU A 40 10.36 -4.04 7.70
N VAL A 41 9.61 -3.82 6.61
CA VAL A 41 10.07 -4.16 5.25
C VAL A 41 10.07 -2.93 4.36
N ILE A 42 8.91 -2.28 4.20
CA ILE A 42 8.75 -1.19 3.22
C ILE A 42 9.59 0.04 3.62
N LEU A 43 9.53 0.44 4.89
CA LEU A 43 10.22 1.62 5.38
C LEU A 43 11.76 1.48 5.34
N PRO A 44 12.37 0.36 5.77
CA PRO A 44 13.79 0.10 5.61
C PRO A 44 14.25 0.10 4.15
N MET A 45 13.47 -0.49 3.25
CA MET A 45 13.84 -0.54 1.83
C MET A 45 13.72 0.82 1.14
N ARG A 46 12.79 1.69 1.59
CA ARG A 46 12.64 3.04 1.04
C ARG A 46 13.66 4.05 1.56
N ARG A 47 14.16 3.88 2.79
CA ARG A 47 15.12 4.81 3.41
C ARG A 47 16.29 4.06 4.04
N PRO A 48 17.07 3.31 3.24
CA PRO A 48 18.14 2.47 3.77
C PRO A 48 19.16 3.24 4.62
N GLU A 49 19.38 4.52 4.34
CA GLU A 49 20.32 5.38 5.08
C GLU A 49 19.96 5.55 6.57
N LEU A 50 18.66 5.57 6.90
CA LEU A 50 18.17 5.69 8.28
C LEU A 50 18.28 4.37 9.06
N PHE A 51 18.25 3.25 8.35
CA PHE A 51 18.22 1.90 8.94
C PHE A 51 19.57 1.17 8.90
N SER A 52 20.53 1.64 8.11
CA SER A 52 21.88 1.07 8.03
C SER A 52 22.82 1.61 9.13
N HIS A 53 22.62 2.86 9.57
CA HIS A 53 23.49 3.52 10.56
C HIS A 53 22.81 3.71 11.92
N GLY A 54 21.49 3.90 11.95
CA GLY A 54 20.70 3.83 13.16
C GLY A 54 20.39 2.37 13.47
N ASN A 55 20.78 1.88 14.64
CA ASN A 55 20.57 0.50 15.15
C ASN A 55 19.09 0.04 15.26
N LEU A 56 18.17 0.54 14.43
CA LEU A 56 16.73 0.32 14.51
C LEU A 56 16.29 -1.09 14.08
N LEU A 57 17.08 -1.81 13.28
CA LEU A 57 16.80 -3.21 12.90
C LEU A 57 17.70 -4.24 13.60
N ARG A 58 18.70 -3.79 14.36
CA ARG A 58 19.72 -4.69 14.94
C ARG A 58 19.21 -5.55 16.11
N VAL A 59 17.95 -5.38 16.51
CA VAL A 59 17.31 -6.14 17.61
C VAL A 59 16.53 -7.36 17.07
N LEU A 60 16.42 -7.51 15.74
CA LEU A 60 15.74 -8.63 15.10
C LEU A 60 16.71 -9.58 14.38
N VAL A 61 17.92 -9.77 14.90
CA VAL A 61 18.87 -10.83 14.52
C VAL A 61 19.70 -11.26 15.72
#